data_AF-A0A015M8X8-F1
#
_entry.id   AF-A0A015M8X8-F1
#
_cell.length_a   1.000
_cell.length_b   1.000
_cell.length_c   1.000
_cell.angle_alpha   90.00
_cell.angle_beta   90.00
_cell.angle_gamma   90.00
#
_symmetry.space_group_name_H-M   'P 1'
#
loop_
_entity.id
_entity.type
_entity.pdbx_description
1 polymer ?
#
loop_
_entity_poly.entity_id
_entity_poly.type
_entity_poly.pdbx_seq_one_letter_code
_entity_poly.pdbx_strand_id
1 'polypeptide(L)'
;MCIHKHKDNRQKELCKFLIDWIIDNLQPLYVVQSPSFCRLISELDLAFIMPDEKGIKKVIGNAYNYTLPALIKKIKLEAKNISLTTDMWTSRGGQGYIG
;
A
#
# COMPACT_ATOMS: atom_id res chain seq x y z
N MET A 1 -5.67 -31.47 -9.67
CA MET A 1 -4.43 -30.76 -10.04
C MET A 1 -3.86 -30.17 -8.76
N CYS A 2 -2.69 -30.62 -8.29
CA CYS A 2 -2.11 -30.10 -7.05
C CYS A 2 -1.58 -28.69 -7.33
N ILE A 3 -2.25 -27.68 -6.79
CA ILE A 3 -1.80 -26.28 -6.90
C ILE A 3 -0.59 -26.14 -5.96
N HIS A 4 0.60 -26.08 -6.54
CA HIS A 4 1.82 -25.82 -5.79
C HIS A 4 1.91 -24.33 -5.48
N LYS A 5 1.91 -23.99 -4.18
CA LYS A 5 2.14 -22.61 -3.74
C LYS A 5 3.51 -22.12 -4.20
N HIS A 6 3.61 -20.84 -4.52
CA HIS A 6 4.92 -20.24 -4.78
C HIS A 6 5.87 -20.42 -3.60
N LYS A 7 7.18 -20.50 -3.89
CA LYS A 7 8.21 -20.35 -2.86
C LYS A 7 8.06 -18.99 -2.19
N ASP A 8 8.31 -18.91 -0.88
CA ASP A 8 8.11 -17.71 -0.06
C ASP A 8 8.66 -16.41 -0.69
N ASN A 9 9.83 -16.46 -1.33
CA ASN A 9 10.42 -15.29 -1.97
C ASN A 9 9.60 -14.77 -3.15
N ARG A 10 9.09 -15.67 -4.01
CA ARG A 10 8.28 -15.29 -5.17
C ARG A 10 6.91 -14.77 -4.72
N GLN A 11 6.32 -15.38 -3.70
CA GLN A 11 5.08 -14.90 -3.11
C GLN A 11 5.22 -13.47 -2.57
N LYS A 12 6.30 -13.18 -1.85
CA LYS A 12 6.58 -11.82 -1.33
C LYS A 12 6.77 -10.80 -2.44
N GLU A 13 7.49 -11.17 -3.50
CA GLU A 13 7.72 -10.30 -4.65
C GLU A 13 6.41 -9.97 -5.38
N LEU A 14 5.57 -10.97 -5.67
CA LEU A 14 4.26 -10.76 -6.29
C LEU A 14 3.33 -9.91 -5.41
N CYS A 15 3.32 -10.15 -4.09
CA CYS A 15 2.59 -9.30 -3.16
C CYS A 15 3.08 -7.85 -3.21
N LYS A 16 4.39 -7.62 -3.36
CA LYS A 16 4.93 -6.27 -3.49
C LYS A 16 4.42 -5.59 -4.76
N PHE A 17 4.47 -6.25 -5.92
CA PHE A 17 3.93 -5.67 -7.17
C PHE A 17 2.44 -5.34 -7.07
N LEU A 18 1.66 -6.19 -6.41
CA LEU A 18 0.25 -5.90 -6.17
C LEU A 18 0.07 -4.65 -5.29
N ILE A 19 0.85 -4.52 -4.21
CA ILE A 19 0.79 -3.36 -3.31
C ILE A 19 1.24 -2.09 -4.02
N ASP A 20 2.31 -2.16 -4.81
CA ASP A 20 2.80 -1.03 -5.62
C ASP A 20 1.71 -0.58 -6.60
N TRP A 21 1.05 -1.51 -7.30
CA TRP A 21 -0.09 -1.20 -8.17
C TRP A 21 -1.26 -0.54 -7.42
N ILE A 22 -1.59 -1.02 -6.21
CA ILE A 22 -2.64 -0.42 -5.37
C ILE A 22 -2.29 1.04 -5.03
N ILE A 23 -1.05 1.31 -4.64
CA ILE A 23 -0.59 2.64 -4.24
C ILE A 23 -0.53 3.57 -5.45
N ASP A 24 0.13 3.16 -6.54
CA ASP A 24 0.35 3.97 -7.72
C ASP A 24 -0.95 4.37 -8.42
N ASN A 25 -1.98 3.54 -8.31
CA ASN A 25 -3.29 3.76 -8.93
C ASN A 25 -4.37 4.17 -7.93
N LEU A 26 -4.01 4.52 -6.69
CA LEU A 26 -4.92 4.93 -5.61
C LEU A 26 -6.12 3.97 -5.44
N GLN A 27 -5.88 2.68 -5.60
CA GLN A 27 -6.93 1.68 -5.51
C GLN A 27 -7.37 1.52 -4.05
N PRO A 28 -8.67 1.27 -3.79
CA PRO A 28 -9.10 0.93 -2.45
C PRO A 28 -8.43 -0.35 -1.95
N LEU A 29 -7.97 -0.37 -0.70
CA LEU A 29 -7.29 -1.55 -0.14
C LEU A 29 -8.18 -2.80 -0.14
N TYR A 30 -9.50 -2.64 -0.09
CA TYR A 30 -10.45 -3.75 -0.15
C TYR A 30 -10.53 -4.41 -1.53
N VAL A 31 -9.85 -3.90 -2.56
CA VAL A 31 -9.84 -4.49 -3.91
C VAL A 31 -9.42 -5.97 -3.89
N VAL A 32 -8.53 -6.36 -2.96
CA VAL A 32 -8.09 -7.75 -2.76
C VAL A 32 -9.15 -8.66 -2.14
N GLN A 33 -10.29 -8.11 -1.73
CA GLN A 33 -11.45 -8.87 -1.27
C GLN A 33 -12.51 -9.02 -2.37
N SER A 34 -12.37 -8.33 -3.50
CA SER A 34 -13.31 -8.43 -4.61
C SER A 34 -13.27 -9.83 -5.24
N PRO A 35 -14.38 -10.59 -5.26
CA PRO A 35 -14.39 -11.94 -5.80
C PRO A 35 -13.99 -12.02 -7.28
N SER A 36 -14.37 -11.01 -8.09
CA SER A 36 -14.03 -10.95 -9.51
C SER A 36 -12.55 -10.66 -9.72
N PHE A 37 -11.96 -9.78 -8.90
CA PHE A 37 -10.53 -9.49 -8.95
C PHE A 37 -9.71 -10.70 -8.51
N CYS A 38 -10.09 -11.34 -7.41
CA CYS A 38 -9.42 -12.57 -6.95
C CYS A 38 -9.46 -13.67 -8.02
N ARG A 39 -10.59 -13.84 -8.70
CA ARG A 39 -10.71 -14.79 -9.82
C ARG A 39 -9.77 -14.43 -10.97
N LEU A 40 -9.75 -13.17 -11.39
CA LEU A 40 -8.84 -12.71 -12.45
C LEU A 40 -7.38 -13.03 -12.10
N ILE A 41 -6.94 -12.68 -10.89
CA ILE A 41 -5.56 -12.91 -10.46
C ILE A 41 -5.26 -14.41 -10.36
N SER A 42 -6.20 -15.23 -9.86
CA SER A 42 -5.97 -16.69 -9.79
C SER A 42 -5.87 -17.34 -11.16
N GLU A 43 -6.57 -16.83 -12.18
CA GLU A 43 -6.45 -17.34 -13.56
C GLU A 43 -5.11 -16.94 -14.19
N LEU A 44 -4.56 -15.77 -13.81
CA LEU A 44 -3.24 -15.34 -14.26
C LEU A 44 -2.11 -16.11 -13.56
N ASP A 45 -2.26 -16.42 -12.28
CA ASP A 45 -1.29 -17.19 -11.49
C ASP A 45 -1.97 -17.99 -10.38
N LEU A 46 -2.23 -19.27 -10.65
CA LEU A 46 -2.89 -20.19 -9.72
C LEU A 46 -2.08 -20.43 -8.43
N ALA A 47 -0.77 -20.22 -8.46
CA ALA A 47 0.12 -20.46 -7.32
C ALA A 47 0.21 -19.24 -6.39
N PHE A 48 -0.26 -18.07 -6.83
CA PHE A 48 -0.27 -16.85 -6.04
C PHE A 48 -1.40 -16.85 -5.01
N ILE A 49 -1.02 -16.60 -3.76
CA ILE A 49 -1.97 -16.46 -2.66
C ILE A 49 -2.32 -14.98 -2.51
N MET A 50 -3.58 -14.60 -2.72
CA MET A 50 -4.03 -13.23 -2.52
C MET A 50 -3.81 -12.81 -1.05
N PRO A 51 -3.13 -11.67 -0.78
CA PRO A 51 -3.03 -11.13 0.57
C PRO A 51 -4.39 -10.60 1.05
N ASP A 52 -4.60 -10.61 2.36
CA ASP A 52 -5.74 -9.92 2.96
C ASP A 52 -5.43 -8.43 3.16
N GLU A 53 -6.48 -7.64 3.40
CA GLU A 53 -6.34 -6.19 3.62
C GLU A 53 -5.47 -5.88 4.85
N LYS A 54 -5.53 -6.72 5.89
CA LYS A 54 -4.69 -6.57 7.09
C LYS A 54 -3.21 -6.73 6.76
N GLY A 55 -2.87 -7.71 5.92
CA GLY A 55 -1.52 -7.95 5.42
C GLY A 55 -1.01 -6.76 4.61
N ILE A 56 -1.82 -6.21 3.71
CA ILE A 56 -1.48 -5.01 2.94
C ILE A 56 -1.21 -3.83 3.88
N LYS A 57 -2.14 -3.55 4.82
CA LYS A 57 -1.97 -2.47 5.81
C LYS A 57 -0.70 -2.64 6.63
N LYS A 58 -0.36 -3.87 7.02
CA LYS A 58 0.88 -4.16 7.75
C LYS A 58 2.11 -3.84 6.91
N VAL A 59 2.13 -4.20 5.63
CA VAL A 59 3.26 -3.88 4.73
C VAL A 59 3.41 -2.37 4.56
N ILE A 60 2.32 -1.65 4.28
CA ILE A 60 2.32 -0.19 4.15
C ILE A 60 2.79 0.47 5.46
N GLY A 61 2.26 0.02 6.60
CA GLY A 61 2.65 0.53 7.92
C GLY A 61 4.12 0.29 8.24
N ASN A 62 4.67 -0.88 7.87
CA ASN A 62 6.10 -1.16 8.03
C ASN A 62 6.96 -0.25 7.16
N ALA A 63 6.55 -0.02 5.90
CA ALA A 63 7.25 0.89 5.00
C ALA A 63 7.24 2.34 5.54
N TYR A 64 6.10 2.79 6.07
CA TYR A 64 5.99 4.08 6.75
C TYR A 64 6.91 4.17 7.97
N ASN A 65 6.85 3.19 8.88
CA ASN A 65 7.66 3.17 10.10
C ASN A 65 9.17 3.15 9.82
N TYR A 66 9.57 2.53 8.71
CA TYR A 66 10.96 2.56 8.26
C TYR A 66 11.34 3.92 7.64
N THR A 67 10.47 4.48 6.80
CA THR A 67 10.80 5.65 5.98
C THR A 67 10.70 6.95 6.77
N LEU A 68 9.75 7.06 7.72
CA LEU A 68 9.53 8.28 8.49
C LEU A 68 10.78 8.73 9.28
N PRO A 69 11.45 7.87 10.08
CA PRO A 69 12.67 8.28 10.78
C PRO A 69 13.80 8.68 9.83
N ALA A 70 13.94 7.97 8.71
CA ALA A 70 14.95 8.27 7.69
C ALA A 70 14.69 9.64 7.05
N LEU A 71 13.43 9.95 6.73
CA LEU A 71 13.02 11.23 6.16
C LEU A 71 13.22 12.38 7.17
N ILE A 72 12.84 12.18 8.43
CA ILE A 72 13.08 13.17 9.51
C ILE A 72 14.57 13.47 9.65
N LYS A 73 15.42 12.43 9.65
CA LYS A 73 16.87 12.59 9.72
C LYS A 73 17.39 13.39 8.52
N LYS A 74 16.90 13.07 7.31
CA LYS A 74 17.29 13.75 6.08
C LYS A 74 16.92 15.23 6.11
N ILE A 75 15.68 15.56 6.49
CA ILE A 75 15.22 16.95 6.62
C ILE A 75 16.09 17.71 7.64
N LYS A 76 16.36 17.13 8.82
CA LYS A 76 17.17 17.78 9.87
C LYS A 76 18.62 18.07 9.45
N LEU A 77 19.20 17.21 8.61
CA LEU A 77 20.60 17.34 8.21
C LEU A 77 20.79 18.22 6.96
N GLU A 78 19.85 18.16 6.02
CA GLU A 78 20.06 18.69 4.67
C GLU A 78 19.19 19.92 4.36
N ALA A 79 18.05 20.11 5.05
CA ALA A 79 17.13 21.19 4.73
C ALA A 79 17.66 22.54 5.23
N LYS A 80 17.94 23.46 4.29
CA LYS A 80 18.33 24.85 4.60
C LYS A 80 17.13 25.76 4.82
N ASN A 81 16.05 25.53 4.08
CA ASN A 81 14.80 26.29 4.13
C ASN A 81 13.63 25.30 4.04
N ILE A 82 12.54 25.58 4.74
CA ILE A 82 11.32 24.77 4.75
C ILE A 82 10.14 25.69 4.56
N SER A 83 9.28 25.39 3.59
CA SER A 83 7.96 26.00 3.42
C SER A 83 6.89 24.97 3.72
N LEU A 84 5.93 25.31 4.57
CA LEU A 84 4.77 24.48 4.86
C LEU A 84 3.54 25.10 4.20
N THR A 85 2.96 24.39 3.25
CA THR A 85 1.66 24.74 2.67
C THR A 85 0.60 23.94 3.40
N THR A 86 -0.43 24.62 3.91
CA THR A 86 -1.59 23.97 4.51
C THR A 86 -2.83 24.30 3.69
N ASP A 87 -3.60 23.28 3.32
CA ASP A 87 -4.93 23.47 2.75
C ASP A 87 -5.98 23.19 3.83
N MET A 88 -7.02 24.02 3.89
CA MET A 88 -8.09 23.87 4.89
C MET A 88 -9.43 23.79 4.17
N TRP A 89 -10.19 22.74 4.43
CA TRP A 89 -11.52 22.57 3.83
C TRP A 89 -12.50 21.93 4.81
N THR A 90 -13.79 22.17 4.57
CA THR A 90 -14.89 21.54 5.31
C THR A 90 -15.61 20.59 4.37
N SER A 91 -15.71 19.32 4.75
CA SER A 91 -16.52 18.35 4.01
C SER A 91 -18.00 18.71 4.04
N ARG A 92 -18.76 18.12 3.12
CA ARG A 92 -20.24 18.23 3.11
C ARG A 92 -20.90 17.76 4.41
N GLY A 93 -20.23 16.90 5.18
CA GLY A 93 -20.69 16.45 6.50
C GLY A 93 -20.37 17.42 7.65
N GLY A 94 -19.84 18.61 7.36
CA GLY A 94 -19.46 19.60 8.37
C GLY A 94 -18.12 19.34 9.06
N GLN A 95 -17.45 18.22 8.75
CA GLN A 95 -16.13 17.91 9.29
C GLN A 95 -15.05 18.77 8.61
N GLY A 96 -14.25 19.48 9.41
CA GLY A 96 -13.08 20.23 8.96
C GLY A 96 -11.84 19.34 8.80
N TYR A 97 -10.99 19.68 7.83
CA TYR A 97 -9.75 19.01 7.49
C TYR A 97 -8.63 20.03 7.29
N ILE A 98 -7.41 19.62 7.62
CA ILE A 98 -6.17 20.33 7.27
C ILE A 98 -5.26 19.35 6.54
N GLY A 99 -4.82 19.74 5.34
CA GLY A 99 -3.89 19.00 4.48
C GLY A 99 -2.52 19.63 4.47
#